data_AF-A0A1B1TU23-F1
#
_entry.id   AF-A0A1B1TU23-F1
#
_cell.length_a   1.000
_cell.length_b   1.000
_cell.length_c   1.000
_cell.angle_alpha   90.00
_cell.angle_beta   90.00
_cell.angle_gamma   90.00
#
_symmetry.space_group_name_H-M   'P 1'
#
loop_
_entity.id
_entity.type
_entity.pdbx_description
1 polymer ?
#
loop_
_entity_poly.entity_id
_entity_poly.type
_entity_poly.pdbx_seq_one_letter_code
_entity_poly.pdbx_strand_id
1 'polypeptide(L)'
;MSLLNLQFRAIAARLQVLDNSHPDLAFPKVSNLVQTHLSWELEKAIAKRQDPEDPHTFWDLLKIDAVLCLENQMGEKIRVGVCLVPNEFQAYKTLNKANQAAYFQVRRQLGIQAYWVLCLDPKHFPNQNQWVDFLYREIDLQQKSCRLIFV
;
A
#
# COMPACT_ATOMS: atom_id res chain seq x y z
N MET A 1 -0.22 -3.63 13.16
CA MET A 1 0.80 -4.00 12.15
C MET A 1 1.19 -5.47 12.28
N SER A 2 1.32 -6.18 11.16
CA SER A 2 1.76 -7.59 11.13
C SER A 2 3.29 -7.71 11.06
N LEU A 3 3.85 -8.87 11.45
CA LEU A 3 5.28 -9.18 11.29
C LEU A 3 5.73 -9.04 9.83
N LEU A 4 4.88 -9.47 8.90
CA LEU A 4 5.10 -9.39 7.45
C LEU A 4 5.32 -7.95 6.99
N ASN A 5 4.48 -7.03 7.47
CA ASN A 5 4.59 -5.60 7.17
C ASN A 5 5.91 -5.03 7.73
N LEU A 6 6.28 -5.37 8.96
CA LEU A 6 7.54 -4.91 9.55
C LEU A 6 8.77 -5.41 8.77
N GLN A 7 8.80 -6.68 8.38
CA GLN A 7 9.88 -7.26 7.58
C GLN A 7 10.00 -6.57 6.22
N PHE A 8 8.88 -6.36 5.52
CA PHE A 8 8.87 -5.67 4.24
C PHE A 8 9.33 -4.22 4.35
N ARG A 9 8.82 -3.46 5.32
CA ARG A 9 9.25 -2.07 5.57
C ARG A 9 10.73 -1.97 5.87
N ALA A 10 11.28 -2.92 6.63
CA ALA A 10 12.71 -2.96 6.93
C ALA A 10 13.56 -3.14 5.66
N ILE A 11 13.11 -4.00 4.72
CA ILE A 11 13.78 -4.15 3.42
C ILE A 11 13.63 -2.89 2.57
N ALA A 12 12.41 -2.36 2.41
CA ALA A 12 12.17 -1.14 1.65
C ALA A 12 13.00 0.06 2.17
N ALA A 13 13.16 0.17 3.50
CA ALA A 13 14.01 1.19 4.11
C ALA A 13 15.51 0.96 3.81
N ARG A 14 15.99 -0.29 3.88
CA ARG A 14 17.39 -0.64 3.52
C ARG A 14 17.69 -0.35 2.05
N LEU A 15 16.71 -0.58 1.17
CA LEU A 15 16.78 -0.25 -0.25
C LEU A 15 16.59 1.25 -0.54
N GLN A 16 16.32 2.07 0.47
CA GLN A 16 16.07 3.51 0.36
C GLN A 16 14.90 3.88 -0.56
N VAL A 17 13.91 2.98 -0.70
CA VAL A 17 12.71 3.19 -1.53
C VAL A 17 11.47 3.50 -0.69
N LEU A 18 11.54 3.46 0.64
CA LEU A 18 10.39 3.72 1.51
C LEU A 18 10.07 5.23 1.58
N ASP A 19 8.86 5.63 1.20
CA ASP A 19 8.43 7.04 1.06
C ASP A 19 7.34 7.45 2.06
N ASN A 20 7.22 6.75 3.20
CA ASN A 20 6.15 6.99 4.18
C ASN A 20 6.16 8.41 4.82
N SER A 21 7.27 9.15 4.71
CA SER A 21 7.46 10.47 5.31
C SER A 21 7.05 11.63 4.39
N HIS A 22 6.55 11.34 3.19
CA HIS A 22 6.19 12.37 2.22
C HIS A 22 5.07 13.29 2.76
N PRO A 23 5.11 14.62 2.54
CA PRO A 23 4.08 15.54 3.03
C PRO A 23 2.66 15.19 2.56
N ASP A 24 2.53 14.64 1.34
CA ASP A 24 1.23 14.16 0.84
C ASP A 24 0.63 12.99 1.62
N LEU A 25 1.44 12.30 2.42
CA LEU A 25 1.05 11.17 3.26
C LEU A 25 0.89 11.59 4.73
N ALA A 26 0.97 12.88 5.03
CA ALA A 26 0.79 13.39 6.38
C ALA A 26 -0.61 13.04 6.92
N PHE A 27 -0.66 12.63 8.19
CA PHE A 27 -1.88 12.14 8.81
C PHE A 27 -3.09 13.08 8.67
N PRO A 28 -2.99 14.41 8.85
CA PRO A 28 -4.13 15.30 8.67
C PRO A 28 -4.76 15.21 7.27
N LYS A 29 -3.93 15.07 6.23
CA LYS A 29 -4.39 14.92 4.85
C LYS A 29 -5.04 13.56 4.64
N VAL A 30 -4.41 12.49 5.13
CA VAL A 30 -4.96 11.13 5.06
C VAL A 30 -6.32 11.05 5.76
N SER A 31 -6.42 11.61 6.97
CA SER A 31 -7.64 11.62 7.77
C SER A 31 -8.78 12.32 7.04
N ASN A 32 -8.53 13.53 6.52
CA ASN A 32 -9.52 14.27 5.74
C ASN A 32 -10.01 13.50 4.50
N LEU A 33 -9.10 12.86 3.76
CA LEU A 33 -9.45 12.08 2.57
C LEU A 33 -10.29 10.84 2.91
N VAL A 34 -9.95 10.15 3.99
CA VAL A 34 -10.74 8.99 4.47
C VAL A 34 -12.10 9.43 4.96
N GLN A 35 -12.20 10.54 5.71
CA GLN A 35 -13.48 11.08 6.15
C GLN A 35 -14.37 11.49 4.96
N THR A 36 -13.76 12.08 3.91
CA THR A 36 -14.49 12.54 2.73
C THR A 36 -14.95 11.40 1.82
N HIS A 37 -14.06 10.45 1.50
CA HIS A 37 -14.33 9.42 0.48
C HIS A 37 -14.70 8.06 1.04
N LEU A 38 -14.35 7.78 2.30
CA LEU A 38 -14.50 6.48 2.94
C LEU A 38 -15.25 6.58 4.29
N SER A 39 -16.13 7.57 4.44
CA SER A 39 -16.94 7.81 5.65
C SER A 39 -17.62 6.54 6.16
N TRP A 40 -18.26 5.77 5.28
CA TRP A 40 -18.91 4.50 5.63
C TRP A 40 -17.95 3.43 6.15
N GLU A 41 -16.74 3.33 5.60
CA GLU A 41 -15.75 2.37 6.10
C GLU A 41 -15.15 2.85 7.44
N LEU A 42 -15.04 4.16 7.65
CA LEU A 42 -14.65 4.77 8.93
C LEU A 42 -15.72 4.54 10.01
N GLU A 43 -17.00 4.74 9.70
CA GLU A 43 -18.11 4.44 10.63
C GLU A 43 -18.12 2.97 11.05
N LYS A 44 -17.88 2.05 10.11
CA LYS A 44 -17.73 0.62 10.41
C LYS A 44 -16.52 0.33 11.31
N ALA A 45 -15.41 1.04 11.12
CA ALA A 45 -14.23 0.91 11.97
C ALA A 45 -14.54 1.36 13.41
N ILE A 46 -15.19 2.52 13.55
CA ILE A 46 -15.64 3.06 14.83
C ILE A 46 -16.62 2.10 15.51
N ALA A 47 -17.59 1.55 14.78
CA ALA A 47 -18.53 0.55 15.30
C ALA A 47 -17.83 -0.74 15.80
N LYS A 48 -16.65 -1.04 15.27
CA LYS A 48 -15.77 -2.14 15.71
C LYS A 48 -14.80 -1.75 16.81
N ARG A 49 -14.99 -0.58 17.44
CA ARG A 49 -14.14 -0.02 18.50
C ARG A 49 -12.70 0.25 18.06
N GLN A 50 -12.49 0.53 16.78
CA GLN A 50 -11.20 1.08 16.34
C GLN A 50 -11.14 2.56 16.71
N ASP A 51 -9.96 3.01 17.11
CA ASP A 51 -9.72 4.40 17.50
C ASP A 51 -9.75 5.30 16.24
N PRO A 52 -10.68 6.28 16.17
CA PRO A 52 -10.77 7.21 15.05
C PRO A 52 -9.67 8.28 15.05
N GLU A 53 -8.84 8.37 16.09
CA GLU A 53 -7.68 9.27 16.14
C GLU A 53 -6.35 8.55 15.87
N ASP A 54 -6.34 7.22 15.85
CA ASP A 54 -5.14 6.42 15.56
C ASP A 54 -4.81 6.43 14.05
N PRO A 55 -3.65 6.98 13.63
CA PRO A 55 -3.21 6.93 12.24
C PRO A 55 -3.16 5.53 11.64
N HIS A 56 -2.89 4.50 12.44
CA HIS A 56 -2.87 3.13 11.95
C HIS A 56 -4.23 2.66 11.46
N THR A 57 -5.32 3.05 12.12
CA THR A 57 -6.69 2.74 11.67
C THR A 57 -6.93 3.22 10.23
N PHE A 58 -6.46 4.43 9.90
CA PHE A 58 -6.65 5.02 8.56
C PHE A 58 -5.85 4.29 7.48
N TRP A 59 -4.58 3.96 7.77
CA TRP A 59 -3.76 3.18 6.85
C TRP A 59 -4.31 1.76 6.64
N ASP A 60 -4.83 1.13 7.69
CA ASP A 60 -5.47 -0.18 7.61
C ASP A 60 -6.79 -0.14 6.82
N LEU A 61 -7.54 0.96 6.92
CA LEU A 61 -8.74 1.21 6.11
C LEU A 61 -8.38 1.34 4.63
N LEU A 62 -7.33 2.12 4.31
CA LEU A 62 -6.83 2.31 2.95
C LEU A 62 -6.17 1.07 2.35
N LYS A 63 -5.88 0.06 3.18
CA LYS A 63 -5.13 -1.14 2.80
C LYS A 63 -3.74 -0.77 2.28
N ILE A 64 -3.05 0.14 2.96
CA ILE A 64 -1.68 0.52 2.58
C ILE A 64 -0.76 0.15 3.74
N ASP A 65 0.00 -0.92 3.54
CA ASP A 65 1.03 -1.39 4.47
C ASP A 65 2.32 -0.60 4.33
N ALA A 66 2.66 -0.12 3.14
CA ALA A 66 3.83 0.72 2.89
C ALA A 66 3.64 1.56 1.63
N VAL A 67 4.35 2.68 1.53
CA VAL A 67 4.45 3.47 0.30
C VAL A 67 5.90 3.48 -0.16
N LEU A 68 6.12 3.12 -1.41
CA LEU A 68 7.43 3.11 -2.05
C LEU A 68 7.55 4.26 -3.04
N CYS A 69 8.76 4.77 -3.24
CA CYS A 69 9.14 5.61 -4.37
C CYS A 69 10.16 4.82 -5.20
N LEU A 70 9.73 4.34 -6.35
CA LEU A 70 10.54 3.53 -7.26
C LEU A 70 10.85 4.33 -8.52
N GLU A 71 12.04 4.14 -9.06
CA GLU A 71 12.44 4.73 -10.35
C GLU A 71 12.34 3.64 -11.42
N ASN A 72 11.59 3.90 -12.50
CA ASN A 72 11.50 2.96 -13.62
C ASN A 72 12.71 3.10 -14.58
N GLN A 73 12.83 2.20 -15.55
CA GLN A 73 13.88 2.23 -16.58
C GLN A 73 13.93 3.52 -17.42
N MET A 74 12.87 4.34 -17.40
CA MET A 74 12.83 5.64 -18.08
C MET A 74 13.33 6.79 -17.19
N GLY A 75 13.70 6.52 -15.93
CA GLY A 75 14.10 7.52 -14.94
C GLY A 75 12.92 8.22 -14.25
N GLU A 76 11.69 7.74 -14.43
CA GLU A 76 10.50 8.32 -13.81
C GLU A 76 10.32 7.78 -12.40
N LYS A 77 10.14 8.69 -11.44
CA LYS A 77 9.81 8.34 -10.05
C LYS A 77 8.32 8.10 -9.89
N ILE A 78 7.98 6.87 -9.53
CA ILE A 78 6.61 6.39 -9.35
C ILE A 78 6.41 6.02 -7.89
N ARG A 79 5.40 6.62 -7.25
CA ARG A 79 4.98 6.28 -5.90
C ARG A 79 3.99 5.12 -5.95
N VAL A 80 4.33 4.06 -5.22
CA VAL A 80 3.59 2.80 -5.20
C VAL A 80 3.07 2.53 -3.80
N GLY A 81 1.75 2.47 -3.63
CA GLY A 81 1.13 1.98 -2.40
C GLY A 81 1.12 0.45 -2.40
N VAL A 82 1.56 -0.17 -1.31
CA VAL A 82 1.70 -1.63 -1.20
C VAL A 82 0.81 -2.16 -0.09
N CYS A 83 0.08 -3.24 -0.36
CA CYS A 83 -0.62 -4.05 0.63
C CYS A 83 -0.07 -5.47 0.61
N LEU A 84 0.26 -6.01 1.78
CA LEU A 84 0.81 -7.35 1.94
C LEU A 84 -0.29 -8.27 2.49
N VAL A 85 -0.54 -9.37 1.80
CA VAL A 85 -1.55 -10.35 2.20
C VAL A 85 -0.97 -11.77 2.15
N PRO A 86 -1.33 -12.64 3.11
CA PRO A 86 -0.73 -13.97 3.24
C PRO A 86 -1.35 -15.04 2.34
N ASN A 87 -2.49 -14.76 1.69
CA ASN A 87 -3.17 -15.74 0.85
C ASN A 87 -3.94 -15.08 -0.30
N GLU A 88 -4.15 -15.88 -1.34
CA GLU A 88 -4.77 -15.48 -2.60
C GLU A 88 -6.20 -14.95 -2.44
N PHE A 89 -7.01 -15.58 -1.60
CA PHE A 89 -8.38 -15.14 -1.36
C PHE A 89 -8.45 -13.71 -0.79
N GLN A 90 -7.60 -13.42 0.20
CA GLN A 90 -7.46 -12.06 0.74
C GLN A 90 -6.90 -11.09 -0.29
N ALA A 91 -6.03 -11.56 -1.19
CA ALA A 91 -5.44 -10.75 -2.24
C ALA A 91 -6.48 -10.27 -3.26
N TYR A 92 -7.31 -11.17 -3.78
CA TYR A 92 -8.40 -10.77 -4.68
C TYR A 92 -9.41 -9.86 -3.97
N LYS A 93 -9.78 -10.17 -2.72
CA LYS A 93 -10.70 -9.32 -1.95
C LYS A 93 -10.14 -7.91 -1.76
N THR A 94 -8.85 -7.80 -1.47
CA THR A 94 -8.16 -6.51 -1.29
C THR A 94 -8.05 -5.76 -2.61
N LEU A 95 -7.70 -6.44 -3.70
CA LEU A 95 -7.65 -5.83 -5.03
C LEU A 95 -9.03 -5.30 -5.45
N ASN A 96 -10.09 -6.08 -5.24
CA ASN A 96 -11.46 -5.66 -5.55
C ASN A 96 -11.89 -4.42 -4.77
N LYS A 97 -11.53 -4.33 -3.48
CA LYS A 97 -11.73 -3.12 -2.68
C LYS A 97 -10.91 -1.96 -3.22
N ALA A 98 -9.63 -2.17 -3.50
CA ALA A 98 -8.74 -1.14 -4.00
C ALA A 98 -9.23 -0.54 -5.32
N ASN A 99 -9.83 -1.34 -6.20
CA ASN A 99 -10.40 -0.89 -7.48
C ASN A 99 -11.68 -0.04 -7.34
N GLN A 100 -12.28 0.07 -6.15
CA GLN A 100 -13.44 0.94 -5.95
C GLN A 100 -13.06 2.41 -6.15
N ALA A 101 -13.99 3.18 -6.73
CA ALA A 101 -13.75 4.58 -7.09
C ALA A 101 -13.31 5.43 -5.89
N ALA A 102 -13.92 5.25 -4.72
CA ALA A 102 -13.55 5.96 -3.50
C ALA A 102 -12.08 5.76 -3.12
N TYR A 103 -11.61 4.51 -3.13
CA TYR A 103 -10.21 4.17 -2.82
C TYR A 103 -9.25 4.72 -3.87
N PHE A 104 -9.64 4.68 -5.15
CA PHE A 104 -8.86 5.30 -6.22
C PHE A 104 -8.71 6.81 -6.04
N GLN A 105 -9.78 7.52 -5.67
CA GLN A 105 -9.73 8.97 -5.42
C GLN A 105 -8.78 9.31 -4.26
N VAL A 106 -8.84 8.56 -3.15
CA VAL A 106 -7.92 8.79 -2.03
C VAL A 106 -6.47 8.59 -2.48
N ARG A 107 -6.14 7.47 -3.14
CA ARG A 107 -4.76 7.21 -3.61
C ARG A 107 -4.26 8.29 -4.57
N ARG A 108 -5.10 8.72 -5.52
CA ARG A 108 -4.77 9.80 -6.44
C ARG A 108 -4.44 11.11 -5.70
N GLN A 109 -5.21 11.47 -4.69
CA GLN A 109 -5.00 12.70 -3.91
C GLN A 109 -3.79 12.61 -2.93
N LEU A 110 -3.41 11.40 -2.55
CA LEU A 110 -2.16 11.09 -1.84
C LEU A 110 -0.93 11.04 -2.78
N GLY A 111 -1.13 11.26 -4.09
CA GLY A 111 -0.05 11.19 -5.08
C GLY A 111 0.51 9.80 -5.28
N ILE A 112 -0.27 8.75 -4.99
CA ILE A 112 0.09 7.35 -5.23
C ILE A 112 -0.37 6.98 -6.64
N GLN A 113 0.58 6.80 -7.57
CA GLN A 113 0.27 6.51 -8.99
C GLN A 113 -0.03 5.03 -9.23
N ALA A 114 0.61 4.13 -8.48
CA ALA A 114 0.41 2.69 -8.60
C ALA A 114 0.07 2.07 -7.25
N TYR A 115 -0.68 0.97 -7.27
CA TYR A 115 -1.06 0.23 -6.08
C TYR A 115 -0.87 -1.27 -6.29
N TRP A 116 -0.12 -1.91 -5.41
CA TRP A 116 0.19 -3.33 -5.47
C TRP A 116 -0.38 -4.07 -4.28
N VAL A 117 -1.11 -5.14 -4.57
CA VAL A 117 -1.42 -6.19 -3.60
C VAL A 117 -0.40 -7.29 -3.79
N LEU A 118 0.49 -7.46 -2.83
CA LEU A 118 1.50 -8.50 -2.81
C LEU A 118 0.95 -9.68 -2.02
N CYS A 119 0.71 -10.80 -2.70
CA CYS A 119 0.36 -12.06 -2.07
C CYS A 119 1.64 -12.85 -1.84
N LEU A 120 2.04 -12.99 -0.57
CA LEU A 120 3.28 -13.67 -0.20
C LEU A 120 3.05 -14.61 0.98
N ASP A 121 3.65 -15.79 0.93
CA ASP A 121 3.71 -16.70 2.08
C ASP A 121 4.79 -16.21 3.05
N PRO A 122 4.45 -15.88 4.32
CA PRO A 122 5.43 -15.45 5.31
C PRO A 122 6.57 -16.46 5.53
N LYS A 123 6.36 -17.76 5.24
CA LYS A 123 7.40 -18.79 5.35
C LYS A 123 8.44 -18.71 4.23
N HIS A 124 8.06 -18.16 3.09
CA HIS A 124 8.88 -18.05 1.88
C HIS A 124 9.22 -16.58 1.59
N PHE A 125 9.49 -15.81 2.63
CA PHE A 125 9.76 -14.38 2.50
C PHE A 125 11.06 -14.15 1.70
N PRO A 126 11.03 -13.35 0.62
CA PRO A 126 12.21 -13.14 -0.23
C PRO A 126 13.35 -12.44 0.51
N ASN A 127 14.57 -12.75 0.09
CA ASN A 127 15.75 -12.01 0.53
C ASN A 127 15.87 -10.64 -0.18
N GLN A 128 16.82 -9.82 0.25
CA GLN A 128 16.97 -8.45 -0.27
C GLN A 128 17.19 -8.38 -1.78
N ASN A 129 18.01 -9.26 -2.36
CA ASN A 129 18.29 -9.24 -3.81
C ASN A 129 17.04 -9.64 -4.61
N GLN A 130 16.32 -10.65 -4.14
CA GLN A 130 15.06 -11.06 -4.76
C GLN A 130 14.03 -9.92 -4.73
N TRP A 131 13.98 -9.14 -3.65
CA TRP A 131 13.12 -7.97 -3.58
C TRP A 131 13.53 -6.87 -4.56
N VAL A 132 14.82 -6.61 -4.75
CA VAL A 132 15.30 -5.64 -5.74
C VAL A 132 14.86 -6.08 -7.14
N ASP A 133 15.22 -7.29 -7.54
CA ASP A 133 14.87 -7.83 -8.86
C ASP A 133 13.36 -7.79 -9.09
N PHE A 134 12.59 -8.16 -8.07
CA PHE A 134 11.13 -8.13 -8.10
C PHE A 134 10.58 -6.71 -8.27
N LEU A 135 10.93 -5.77 -7.37
CA LEU A 135 10.34 -4.43 -7.36
C LEU A 135 10.63 -3.68 -8.67
N TYR A 136 11.85 -3.79 -9.19
CA TYR A 136 12.24 -3.10 -10.43
C TYR A 136 11.65 -3.77 -11.67
N ARG A 137 11.57 -5.11 -11.71
CA ARG A 137 10.83 -5.79 -12.77
C ARG A 137 9.36 -5.38 -12.80
N GLU A 138 8.73 -5.27 -11.64
CA GLU A 138 7.29 -4.99 -11.54
C GLU A 138 6.95 -3.54 -11.85
N ILE A 139 7.80 -2.58 -11.49
CA ILE A 139 7.59 -1.17 -11.85
C ILE A 139 7.77 -0.92 -13.34
N ASP A 140 8.71 -1.61 -13.99
CA ASP A 140 8.93 -1.49 -15.43
C ASP A 140 7.78 -2.10 -16.25
N LEU A 141 7.10 -3.10 -15.69
CA LEU A 141 5.92 -3.73 -16.28
C LEU A 141 4.60 -3.02 -15.90
N GLN A 142 4.65 -1.93 -15.13
CA GLN A 142 3.46 -1.31 -14.58
C GLN A 142 2.62 -0.61 -15.66
N GLN A 143 1.47 -1.21 -16.00
CA GLN A 143 0.51 -0.64 -16.97
C GLN A 143 -0.81 -0.18 -16.34
N LYS A 144 -1.23 -0.82 -15.23
CA LYS A 144 -2.51 -0.56 -14.57
C LYS A 144 -2.30 0.29 -13.32
N SER A 145 -3.35 0.95 -12.82
CA SER A 145 -3.27 1.67 -11.54
C SER A 145 -3.20 0.72 -10.33
N CYS A 146 -3.87 -0.44 -10.41
CA CYS A 146 -3.86 -1.46 -9.36
C CYS A 146 -3.43 -2.81 -9.94
N ARG A 147 -2.62 -3.56 -9.19
CA ARG A 147 -2.11 -4.88 -9.61
C ARG A 147 -2.04 -5.84 -8.44
N LEU A 148 -2.38 -7.10 -8.69
CA LEU A 148 -2.10 -8.22 -7.79
C LEU A 148 -0.82 -8.90 -8.28
N ILE A 149 0.10 -9.16 -7.37
CA ILE A 149 1.37 -9.79 -7.65
C ILE A 149 1.60 -10.90 -6.64
N PHE A 150 1.97 -12.09 -7.13
CA PHE A 150 2.36 -13.22 -6.30
C PHE A 150 3.88 -13.19 -6.17
N VAL A 151 4.35 -13.24 -4.93
CA VAL A 151 5.77 -13.14 -4.57
C VAL A 151 6.27 -14.47 -4.03
#